data_AF-A0A832TGW7-F1
#
_entry.id   AF-A0A832TGW7-F1
#
_cell.length_a   1.000
_cell.length_b   1.000
_cell.length_c   1.000
_cell.angle_alpha   90.00
_cell.angle_beta   90.00
_cell.angle_gamma   90.00
#
_symmetry.space_group_name_H-M   'P 1'
#
loop_
_entity.id
_entity.type
_entity.pdbx_description
1 polymer ?
#
loop_
_entity_poly.entity_id
_entity_poly.type
_entity_poly.pdbx_seq_one_letter_code
_entity_poly.pdbx_strand_id
1 'polypeptide(L)'
;EEDGTPTSRLGDLYEELAKCEVGLIITGYSCVFPGGQSDSNQQGIYDDRFIEPYRQITDRVHRYRSKIVLQIVHGGRQADVSEEYPVPIAPSAVKNGRSG
;
A
#
# COMPACT_ATOMS: atom_id res chain seq x y z
N GLU A 1 5.87 8.00 -1.96
CA GLU A 1 6.80 8.84 -1.17
C GLU A 1 7.28 8.04 0.03
N GLU A 2 8.35 8.47 0.68
CA GLU A 2 8.92 7.77 1.86
C GLU A 2 7.91 7.64 3.00
N ASP A 3 6.93 8.55 3.07
CA ASP A 3 5.90 8.55 4.10
C ASP A 3 4.69 7.64 3.77
N GLY A 4 4.77 6.85 2.71
CA GLY A 4 3.70 5.97 2.24
C GLY A 4 2.66 6.65 1.36
N THR A 5 2.77 7.95 1.09
CA THR A 5 1.85 8.63 0.16
C THR A 5 1.98 8.05 -1.25
N PRO A 6 0.87 7.65 -1.91
CA PRO A 6 0.95 7.12 -3.27
C PRO A 6 1.37 8.22 -4.23
N THR A 7 2.29 7.90 -5.15
CA THR A 7 2.89 8.87 -6.06
C THR A 7 2.03 9.07 -7.30
N SER A 8 2.17 10.21 -7.98
CA SER A 8 1.49 10.41 -9.28
C SER A 8 1.90 9.35 -10.30
N ARG A 9 3.16 8.88 -10.26
CA ARG A 9 3.67 7.81 -11.13
C ARG A 9 2.91 6.50 -10.93
N LEU A 10 2.49 6.19 -9.70
CA LEU A 10 1.64 5.03 -9.42
C LEU A 10 0.25 5.21 -10.06
N GLY A 11 -0.27 6.44 -10.04
CA GLY A 11 -1.49 6.81 -10.77
C GLY A 11 -1.37 6.62 -12.28
N ASP A 12 -0.25 7.02 -12.88
CA ASP A 12 0.01 6.89 -14.33
C ASP A 12 0.01 5.41 -14.75
N LEU A 13 0.61 4.54 -13.93
CA LEU A 13 0.59 3.09 -14.14
C LEU A 13 -0.84 2.52 -14.16
N TYR A 14 -1.66 2.86 -13.16
CA TYR A 14 -3.04 2.35 -13.12
C TYR A 14 -3.91 2.94 -14.23
N GLU A 15 -3.68 4.20 -14.62
CA GLU A 15 -4.36 4.81 -15.75
C GLU A 15 -4.02 4.11 -17.06
N GLU A 16 -2.77 3.70 -17.27
CA GLU A 16 -2.34 2.93 -18.44
C GLU A 16 -3.05 1.57 -18.50
N LEU A 17 -3.12 0.84 -17.39
CA LEU A 17 -3.87 -0.42 -17.31
C LEU A 17 -5.35 -0.22 -17.66
N ALA A 18 -5.94 0.88 -17.17
CA ALA A 18 -7.34 1.21 -17.42
C ALA A 18 -7.59 1.55 -18.90
N LYS A 19 -6.67 2.27 -19.56
CA LYS A 19 -6.71 2.55 -21.02
C LYS A 19 -6.65 1.28 -21.86
N CYS A 20 -5.98 0.25 -21.36
CA CYS A 20 -5.90 -1.08 -21.98
C CYS A 20 -7.08 -2.00 -21.61
N GLU A 21 -8.22 -1.43 -21.20
CA GLU A 21 -9.49 -2.14 -20.95
C GLU A 21 -9.44 -3.19 -19.82
N VAL A 22 -8.48 -3.10 -18.89
CA VAL A 22 -8.47 -3.94 -17.69
C VAL A 22 -9.73 -3.67 -16.87
N GLY A 23 -10.55 -4.70 -16.65
CA GLY A 23 -11.85 -4.54 -15.96
C GLY A 23 -11.75 -4.27 -14.46
N LEU A 24 -10.74 -4.84 -13.79
CA LEU A 24 -10.47 -4.65 -12.37
C LEU A 24 -8.96 -4.56 -12.12
N ILE A 25 -8.54 -3.49 -11.47
CA ILE A 25 -7.17 -3.26 -11.01
C ILE A 25 -7.16 -3.45 -9.49
N ILE A 26 -6.23 -4.27 -9.00
CA ILE A 26 -5.89 -4.35 -7.58
C ILE A 26 -4.57 -3.61 -7.41
N THR A 27 -4.52 -2.66 -6.47
CA THR A 27 -3.30 -1.89 -6.23
C THR A 27 -2.16 -2.76 -5.69
N GLY A 28 -0.97 -2.18 -5.57
CA GLY A 28 0.01 -2.67 -4.61
C GLY A 28 -0.56 -2.69 -3.19
N TYR A 29 0.08 -3.45 -2.30
CA TYR A 29 -0.41 -3.65 -0.94
C TYR A 29 -0.11 -2.42 -0.06
N SER A 30 -1.14 -1.86 0.56
CA SER A 30 -1.09 -0.62 1.34
C SER A 30 -1.22 -0.89 2.83
N CYS A 31 -0.30 -0.35 3.62
CA CYS A 31 -0.18 -0.66 5.04
C CYS A 31 -1.26 0.03 5.86
N VAL A 32 -1.91 -0.71 6.76
CA VAL A 32 -2.98 -0.20 7.64
C VAL A 32 -2.46 0.29 8.99
N PHE A 33 -1.17 0.15 9.26
CA PHE A 33 -0.55 0.55 10.52
C PHE A 33 0.94 0.82 10.28
N PRO A 34 1.52 1.95 10.73
CA PRO A 34 2.94 2.26 10.50
C PRO A 34 3.88 1.12 10.92
N GLY A 35 3.69 0.54 12.11
CA GLY A 35 4.49 -0.61 12.59
C GLY A 35 4.17 -1.96 11.92
N GLY A 36 3.29 -1.96 10.91
CA GLY A 36 2.96 -3.12 10.08
C GLY A 36 3.60 -3.05 8.69
N GLN A 37 4.39 -2.02 8.38
CA GLN A 37 5.05 -1.86 7.09
C GLN A 37 6.07 -2.98 6.88
N SER A 38 6.10 -3.60 5.70
CA SER A 38 7.02 -4.71 5.37
C SER A 38 7.89 -4.44 4.14
N ASP A 39 7.80 -3.21 3.60
CA ASP A 39 8.66 -2.72 2.53
C ASP A 39 8.83 -1.20 2.69
N SER A 40 10.08 -0.73 2.63
CA SER A 40 10.49 0.68 2.69
C SER A 40 9.66 1.65 1.81
N ASN A 41 9.18 1.21 0.64
CA ASN A 41 8.43 2.07 -0.29
C ASN A 41 6.93 1.70 -0.38
N GLN A 42 6.45 0.91 0.58
CA GLN A 42 5.05 0.50 0.66
C GLN A 42 4.14 1.72 0.87
N GLN A 43 3.01 1.76 0.15
CA GLN A 43 2.02 2.81 0.37
C GLN A 43 1.29 2.62 1.71
N GLY A 44 0.73 3.69 2.28
CA GLY A 44 -0.03 3.68 3.53
C GLY A 44 -1.51 3.99 3.33
N ILE A 45 -2.36 3.51 4.25
CA ILE A 45 -3.80 3.86 4.34
C ILE A 45 -4.26 3.99 5.81
N TYR A 46 -3.31 4.26 6.72
CA TYR A 46 -3.53 4.35 8.17
C TYR A 46 -3.90 5.75 8.67
N ASP A 47 -3.92 6.75 7.79
CA ASP A 47 -4.19 8.15 8.09
C ASP A 47 -5.01 8.80 6.95
N ASP A 48 -5.93 9.70 7.29
CA ASP A 48 -6.82 10.36 6.33
C ASP A 48 -6.07 11.19 5.28
N ARG A 49 -4.81 11.57 5.55
CA ARG A 49 -3.94 12.26 4.57
C ARG A 49 -3.77 11.48 3.27
N PHE A 50 -3.95 10.15 3.28
CA PHE A 50 -3.85 9.32 2.09
C PHE A 50 -5.11 9.35 1.21
N ILE A 51 -6.26 9.78 1.75
CA ILE A 51 -7.56 9.77 1.04
C ILE A 51 -7.46 10.57 -0.26
N GLU A 52 -6.97 11.82 -0.18
CA GLU A 52 -6.93 12.72 -1.34
C GLU A 52 -5.98 12.21 -2.44
N PRO A 53 -4.73 11.79 -2.15
CA PRO A 53 -3.86 11.14 -3.13
C PRO A 53 -4.49 9.91 -3.81
N TYR A 54 -5.13 9.01 -3.05
CA TYR A 54 -5.80 7.85 -3.66
C TYR A 54 -7.02 8.26 -4.47
N ARG A 55 -7.79 9.25 -4.04
CA ARG A 55 -8.94 9.76 -4.79
C ARG A 55 -8.51 10.21 -6.18
N GLN A 56 -7.43 10.97 -6.29
CA GLN A 56 -6.86 11.41 -7.57
C GLN A 56 -6.48 10.23 -8.47
N ILE A 57 -5.96 9.14 -7.92
CA ILE A 57 -5.65 7.92 -8.66
C ILE A 57 -6.94 7.23 -9.15
N THR A 58 -7.91 7.04 -8.27
CA THR A 58 -9.18 6.39 -8.63
C THR A 58 -9.96 7.19 -9.68
N ASP A 59 -9.92 8.52 -9.62
CA ASP A 59 -10.54 9.41 -10.60
C ASP A 59 -9.93 9.26 -12.00
N ARG A 60 -8.62 8.97 -12.10
CA ARG A 60 -7.96 8.68 -13.39
C ARG A 60 -8.44 7.36 -13.97
N VAL A 61 -8.48 6.30 -13.15
CA VAL A 61 -8.89 4.95 -13.56
C VAL A 61 -10.36 4.90 -13.99
N HIS A 62 -11.26 5.50 -13.20
CA HIS A 62 -12.70 5.42 -13.44
C HIS A 62 -13.16 6.12 -14.74
N ARG A 63 -12.32 6.98 -15.34
CA ARG A 63 -12.58 7.57 -16.67
C ARG A 63 -12.64 6.52 -17.79
N TYR A 64 -12.03 5.35 -17.59
CA TYR A 64 -11.86 4.31 -18.62
C TYR A 64 -12.76 3.08 -18.40
N ARG A 65 -13.92 3.23 -17.72
CA ARG A 65 -14.85 2.13 -17.36
C ARG A 65 -14.22 0.97 -16.58
N SER A 66 -12.99 1.14 -16.09
CA SER A 66 -12.29 0.20 -15.22
C SER A 66 -12.71 0.39 -13.77
N LYS A 67 -12.49 -0.63 -12.94
CA LYS A 67 -12.63 -0.58 -11.48
C LYS A 67 -11.27 -0.71 -10.82
N ILE A 68 -11.09 -0.08 -9.68
CA ILE A 68 -9.88 -0.21 -8.87
C ILE A 68 -10.25 -0.47 -7.41
N VAL A 69 -9.50 -1.38 -6.77
CA VAL A 69 -9.64 -1.69 -5.34
C VAL A 69 -8.27 -1.67 -4.68
N LEU A 70 -8.24 -1.16 -3.45
CA LEU A 70 -7.03 -1.10 -2.65
C LEU A 70 -6.80 -2.43 -1.94
N GLN A 71 -5.64 -3.06 -2.14
CA GLN A 71 -5.23 -4.17 -1.28
C GLN A 71 -4.67 -3.60 0.02
N ILE A 72 -5.36 -3.84 1.14
CA ILE A 72 -4.86 -3.48 2.47
C ILE A 72 -4.05 -4.63 3.09
N VAL A 73 -3.02 -4.30 3.88
CA VAL A 73 -2.16 -5.32 4.50
C VAL A 73 -1.60 -4.86 5.84
N HIS A 74 -1.24 -5.85 6.67
CA HIS A 74 -0.38 -5.72 7.84
C HIS A 74 0.74 -6.77 7.73
N GLY A 75 2.01 -6.35 7.75
CA GLY A 75 3.18 -7.21 7.55
C GLY A 75 3.43 -8.24 8.66
N GLY A 76 2.85 -8.01 9.84
CA GLY A 76 2.88 -8.95 10.94
C GLY A 76 4.31 -9.23 11.39
N ARG A 77 4.69 -10.51 11.52
CA ARG A 77 6.08 -10.91 11.85
C ARG A 77 7.14 -10.51 10.80
N GLN A 78 6.71 -10.05 9.63
CA GLN A 78 7.58 -9.61 8.53
C GLN A 78 7.63 -8.08 8.43
N ALA A 79 7.02 -7.36 9.37
CA ALA A 79 7.12 -5.92 9.41
C ALA A 79 8.56 -5.50 9.74
N ASP A 80 8.99 -4.39 9.13
CA ASP A 80 10.24 -3.72 9.41
C ASP A 80 10.23 -3.14 10.83
N VAL A 81 11.40 -3.10 11.46
CA VAL A 81 11.56 -2.52 12.80
C VAL A 81 12.07 -1.09 12.70
N SER A 82 11.55 -0.23 13.58
CA SER A 82 12.02 1.15 13.73
C SER A 82 12.21 1.49 15.21
N GLU A 83 12.75 2.66 15.52
CA GLU A 83 12.83 3.13 16.91
C GLU A 83 11.45 3.23 17.58
N GLU A 84 10.42 3.60 16.82
CA GLU A 84 9.04 3.69 17.29
C GLU A 84 8.36 2.31 17.36
N TYR A 85 8.68 1.41 16.44
CA TYR A 85 8.14 0.04 16.36
C TYR A 85 9.27 -1.00 16.43
N PRO A 86 9.90 -1.21 17.60
CA PRO A 86 11.10 -2.04 17.70
C PRO A 86 10.82 -3.55 17.64
N VAL A 87 9.55 -3.96 17.77
CA VAL A 87 9.15 -5.37 17.77
C VAL A 87 7.91 -5.54 16.88
N PRO A 88 7.97 -6.37 15.83
CA PRO A 88 6.81 -6.63 14.98
C PRO A 88 5.67 -7.33 15.73
N ILE A 89 4.42 -6.93 15.46
CA ILE A 89 3.23 -7.56 16.03
C ILE A 89 2.91 -8.85 15.27
N ALA A 90 2.83 -9.97 15.98
CA ALA A 90 2.53 -11.29 15.41
C ALA A 90 1.70 -12.14 16.40
N PRO A 91 1.04 -13.22 15.93
CA PRO A 91 0.25 -14.09 16.81
C PRO A 91 1.05 -14.73 17.96
N SER A 92 2.36 -14.96 17.76
CA SER A 92 3.27 -15.57 18.73
C SER A 92 4.67 -14.96 18.63
N ALA A 93 5.45 -15.04 19.70
CA ALA A 93 6.84 -14.59 19.77
C ALA A 93 7.82 -15.56 19.05
N VAL A 94 7.53 -15.89 17.79
CA VAL A 94 8.37 -16.73 16.94
C VAL A 94 9.06 -15.84 15.92
N LYS A 95 10.40 -15.81 15.96
CA LYS A 95 11.20 -15.03 15.01
C LYS A 95 10.96 -15.51 13.57
N ASN A 96 10.90 -14.56 12.65
CA ASN A 96 10.88 -14.88 11.23
C ASN A 96 12.28 -15.36 10.83
N GLY A 97 12.43 -16.63 10.44
CA GLY A 97 13.74 -17.22 10.11
C GLY A 97 14.38 -16.72 8.82
N ARG A 98 13.74 -15.78 8.11
CA ARG A 98 14.26 -15.12 6.90
C ARG A 98 14.74 -13.68 7.12
N SER A 99 14.37 -13.08 8.24
CA SER A 99 14.93 -11.81 8.71
C SER A 99 16.14 -12.16 9.58
N GLY A 100 17.33 -11.77 9.15
CA GLY A 100 18.59 -12.00 9.88
C GLY A 100 18.56 -11.42 11.29
#